data_AF-A0A1D8CZK2-F1
#
_entry.id   AF-A0A1D8CZK2-F1
#
_cell.length_a   1.000
_cell.length_b   1.000
_cell.length_c   1.000
_cell.angle_alpha   90.00
_cell.angle_beta   90.00
_cell.angle_gamma   90.00
#
_symmetry.space_group_name_H-M   'P 1'
#
loop_
_entity.id
_entity.type
_entity.pdbx_description
1 polymer ?
#
loop_
_entity_poly.entity_id
_entity_poly.type
_entity_poly.pdbx_seq_one_letter_code
_entity_poly.pdbx_strand_id
1 'polypeptide(L)'
;MSPTNNPSDEPFGTIMAIAEEMHRLAELALAQYTPVVEGIISSKSKDVHHIGHTLDGLLDFGFYAPMVELFRRLCRHYYFIDAEAAASYVLTYREMWDSEESGKS
;
A
#
# COMPACT_ATOMS: atom_id res chain seq x y z
N MET A 1 -10.85 8.15 -45.69
CA MET A 1 -9.91 7.33 -44.89
C MET A 1 -10.45 7.30 -43.48
N SER A 2 -11.11 6.21 -43.09
CA SER A 2 -11.46 5.99 -41.69
C SER A 2 -10.22 5.50 -40.94
N PRO A 3 -9.99 5.90 -39.68
CA PRO A 3 -8.89 5.33 -38.91
C PRO A 3 -9.23 3.87 -38.64
N THR A 4 -8.35 2.98 -39.09
CA THR A 4 -8.34 1.59 -38.67
C THR A 4 -8.03 1.56 -37.18
N ASN A 5 -9.05 1.42 -36.34
CA ASN A 5 -8.86 0.99 -34.95
C ASN A 5 -8.21 -0.40 -35.02
N ASN A 6 -6.95 -0.46 -34.63
CA ASN A 6 -6.20 -1.71 -34.57
C ASN A 6 -6.74 -2.52 -33.39
N PRO A 7 -7.26 -3.75 -33.59
CA PRO A 7 -7.88 -4.54 -32.54
C PRO A 7 -6.93 -4.91 -31.39
N SER A 8 -5.63 -4.70 -31.56
CA SER A 8 -4.60 -4.87 -30.51
C SER A 8 -4.50 -3.69 -29.53
N ASP A 9 -5.16 -2.55 -29.79
CA ASP A 9 -5.06 -1.36 -28.94
C ASP A 9 -6.08 -1.36 -27.78
N GLU A 10 -7.19 -2.10 -27.91
CA GLU A 10 -8.27 -2.16 -26.89
C GLU A 10 -7.85 -2.78 -25.54
N PRO A 11 -7.14 -3.92 -25.51
CA PRO A 11 -6.76 -4.56 -24.24
C PRO A 11 -5.77 -3.69 -23.45
N PHE A 12 -4.82 -3.06 -24.13
CA PHE A 12 -3.82 -2.20 -23.49
C PHE A 12 -4.44 -0.91 -22.96
N GLY A 13 -5.37 -0.30 -23.71
CA GLY A 13 -6.13 0.86 -23.24
C GLY A 13 -6.96 0.56 -21.99
N THR A 14 -7.57 -0.62 -21.93
CA THR A 14 -8.35 -1.06 -20.74
C THR A 14 -7.45 -1.26 -19.52
N ILE A 15 -6.28 -1.88 -19.70
CA ILE A 15 -5.29 -2.07 -18.62
C ILE A 15 -4.81 -0.72 -18.08
N MET A 16 -4.52 0.24 -18.98
CA MET A 16 -4.10 1.58 -18.59
C MET A 16 -5.17 2.30 -17.76
N ALA A 17 -6.43 2.23 -18.20
CA ALA A 17 -7.55 2.84 -17.47
C ALA A 17 -7.73 2.23 -16.07
N ILE A 18 -7.56 0.91 -15.92
CA ILE A 18 -7.59 0.26 -14.61
C ILE A 18 -6.44 0.74 -13.73
N ALA A 19 -5.22 0.83 -14.27
CA ALA A 19 -4.06 1.30 -13.52
C ALA A 19 -4.22 2.76 -13.06
N GLU A 20 -4.77 3.63 -13.90
CA GLU A 20 -5.09 5.01 -13.54
C GLU A 20 -6.12 5.09 -12.41
N GLU A 21 -7.18 4.28 -12.46
CA GLU A 21 -8.19 4.26 -11.40
C GLU A 21 -7.63 3.70 -10.08
N MET A 22 -6.82 2.64 -10.15
CA MET A 22 -6.09 2.14 -8.97
C MET A 22 -5.21 3.23 -8.33
N HIS A 23 -4.56 4.07 -9.15
CA HIS A 23 -3.77 5.18 -8.65
C HIS A 23 -4.62 6.24 -7.96
N ARG A 24 -5.76 6.63 -8.55
CA ARG A 24 -6.71 7.57 -7.93
C ARG A 24 -7.28 7.04 -6.62
N LEU A 25 -7.58 5.75 -6.55
CA LEU A 25 -8.03 5.10 -5.33
C LEU A 25 -6.95 5.13 -4.24
N ALA A 26 -5.69 4.89 -4.61
CA ALA A 26 -4.57 4.98 -3.68
C ALA A 26 -4.35 6.41 -3.15
N GLU A 27 -4.51 7.43 -3.99
CA GLU A 27 -4.48 8.85 -3.57
C GLU A 27 -5.60 9.18 -2.57
N LEU A 28 -6.82 8.73 -2.85
CA LEU A 28 -7.96 8.92 -1.95
C LEU A 28 -7.75 8.18 -0.62
N ALA A 29 -7.29 6.94 -0.68
CA ALA A 29 -6.98 6.15 0.50
C ALA A 29 -5.89 6.83 1.34
N LEU A 30 -4.82 7.33 0.71
CA LEU A 30 -3.75 8.04 1.42
C LEU A 30 -4.30 9.24 2.20
N ALA A 31 -5.18 10.03 1.59
CA ALA A 31 -5.82 11.17 2.24
C ALA A 31 -6.66 10.77 3.46
N GLN A 32 -7.29 9.59 3.43
CA GLN A 32 -8.10 9.06 4.54
C GLN A 32 -7.25 8.41 5.64
N TYR A 33 -6.24 7.63 5.27
CA TYR A 33 -5.38 6.93 6.23
C TYR A 33 -4.41 7.85 6.95
N THR A 34 -3.94 8.91 6.30
CA THR A 34 -2.98 9.86 6.90
C THR A 34 -3.44 10.37 8.28
N PRO A 35 -4.63 10.99 8.43
CA PRO A 35 -5.08 11.47 9.73
C PRO A 35 -5.31 10.34 10.76
N VAL A 36 -5.66 9.13 10.32
CA VAL A 36 -5.80 7.97 11.21
C VAL A 36 -4.45 7.59 11.81
N VAL A 37 -3.44 7.39 10.97
CA VAL A 37 -2.09 7.03 11.40
C VAL A 37 -1.47 8.13 12.26
N GLU A 38 -1.67 9.39 11.89
CA GLU A 38 -1.22 10.52 12.70
C GLU A 38 -1.92 10.59 14.05
N GLY A 39 -3.22 10.30 14.10
CA GLY A 39 -3.99 10.17 15.34
C GLY A 39 -3.44 9.08 16.25
N ILE A 40 -3.16 7.89 15.70
CA ILE A 40 -2.57 6.76 16.44
C ILE A 40 -1.22 7.15 17.05
N ILE A 41 -0.33 7.72 16.24
CA ILE A 41 1.04 8.06 16.65
C ILE A 41 1.03 9.21 17.67
N SER A 42 0.29 10.29 17.40
CA SER A 42 0.26 11.47 18.25
C SER A 42 -0.38 11.20 19.62
N SER A 43 -1.43 10.38 19.67
CA SER A 43 -2.04 9.92 20.92
C SER A 43 -1.22 8.86 21.65
N LYS A 44 -0.16 8.34 21.02
CA LYS A 44 0.62 7.18 21.49
C LYS A 44 -0.27 5.97 21.79
N SER A 45 -1.29 5.75 20.96
CA SER A 45 -2.23 4.65 21.15
C SER A 45 -1.49 3.32 21.21
N LYS A 46 -1.93 2.44 22.11
CA LYS A 46 -1.45 1.06 22.26
C LYS A 46 -2.53 0.04 21.90
N ASP A 47 -3.59 0.48 21.25
CA ASP A 47 -4.66 -0.39 20.76
C ASP A 47 -4.13 -1.22 19.59
N VAL A 48 -3.69 -2.43 19.91
CA VAL A 48 -3.08 -3.37 18.95
C VAL A 48 -4.05 -3.78 17.84
N HIS A 49 -5.35 -3.85 18.12
CA HIS A 49 -6.36 -4.19 17.12
C HIS A 49 -6.57 -3.05 16.13
N HIS A 50 -6.66 -1.82 16.65
CA HIS A 50 -6.79 -0.64 15.79
C HIS A 50 -5.53 -0.42 14.93
N ILE A 51 -4.34 -0.63 15.52
CA ILE A 51 -3.05 -0.54 14.79
C ILE A 51 -2.98 -1.62 13.71
N GLY A 52 -3.25 -2.88 14.05
CA GLY A 52 -3.22 -4.00 13.10
C GLY A 52 -4.19 -3.79 11.94
N HIS A 53 -5.45 -3.46 12.24
CA HIS A 53 -6.44 -3.19 11.20
C HIS A 53 -6.04 -2.03 10.28
N THR A 54 -5.41 -1.00 10.84
CA THR A 54 -4.88 0.10 10.03
C THR A 54 -3.74 -0.39 9.14
N LEU A 55 -2.79 -1.18 9.65
CA LEU A 55 -1.69 -1.76 8.88
C LEU A 55 -2.18 -2.67 7.75
N ASP A 56 -3.19 -3.51 8.00
CA ASP A 56 -3.81 -4.37 6.98
C ASP A 56 -4.33 -3.53 5.81
N GLY A 57 -5.08 -2.45 6.09
CA GLY A 57 -5.58 -1.57 5.05
C GLY A 57 -4.51 -0.76 4.31
N LEU A 58 -3.39 -0.42 4.97
CA LEU A 58 -2.25 0.21 4.30
C LEU A 58 -1.53 -0.76 3.34
N LEU A 59 -1.47 -2.05 3.69
CA LEU A 59 -0.83 -3.09 2.85
C LEU A 59 -1.57 -3.34 1.54
N ASP A 60 -2.89 -3.13 1.50
CA ASP A 60 -3.71 -3.25 0.28
C ASP A 60 -3.23 -2.29 -0.83
N PHE A 61 -2.57 -1.19 -0.46
CA PHE A 61 -2.01 -0.20 -1.39
C PHE A 61 -0.47 -0.23 -1.42
N GLY A 62 0.16 -1.37 -1.11
CA GLY A 62 1.62 -1.50 -1.08
C GLY A 62 2.33 -1.22 -2.41
N PHE A 63 1.60 -1.20 -3.53
CA PHE A 63 2.07 -0.73 -4.84
C PHE A 63 2.30 0.79 -4.91
N TYR A 64 1.77 1.58 -3.97
CA TYR A 64 1.81 3.03 -3.99
C TYR A 64 2.81 3.57 -2.95
N ALA A 65 3.93 4.10 -3.41
CA ALA A 65 5.06 4.49 -2.55
C ALA A 65 4.70 5.44 -1.38
N PRO A 66 3.82 6.46 -1.54
CA PRO A 66 3.38 7.28 -0.41
C PRO A 66 2.67 6.48 0.69
N MET A 67 1.89 5.45 0.32
CA MET A 67 1.25 4.58 1.31
C MET A 67 2.29 3.77 2.08
N VAL A 68 3.33 3.28 1.39
CA VAL A 68 4.42 2.53 2.02
C VAL A 68 5.16 3.37 3.07
N GLU A 69 5.35 4.68 2.85
CA GLU A 69 5.93 5.54 3.89
C GLU A 69 5.02 5.65 5.12
N LEU A 70 3.71 5.77 4.90
CA LEU A 70 2.74 5.81 6.00
C LEU A 70 2.71 4.49 6.79
N PHE A 71 2.73 3.37 6.08
CA PHE A 71 2.88 2.03 6.64
C PHE A 71 4.15 1.90 7.50
N ARG A 72 5.31 2.31 6.97
CA ARG A 72 6.58 2.25 7.72
C ARG A 72 6.55 3.10 8.98
N ARG A 73 5.91 4.28 8.95
CA ARG A 73 5.72 5.13 10.14
C ARG A 73 4.91 4.40 11.22
N LEU A 74 3.81 3.76 10.84
CA LEU A 74 2.97 3.02 11.79
C LEU A 74 3.68 1.76 12.32
N CYS A 75 4.40 1.02 11.48
CA CYS A 75 5.23 -0.11 11.93
C CYS A 75 6.29 0.31 12.94
N ARG A 76 6.96 1.47 12.74
CA ARG A 76 7.92 2.01 13.72
C ARG A 76 7.27 2.32 15.06
N HIS A 77 6.05 2.86 15.07
CA HIS A 77 5.30 3.06 16.30
C HIS A 77 4.93 1.72 16.94
N TYR A 78 4.42 0.78 16.14
CA TYR A 78 3.99 -0.53 16.62
C TYR A 78 5.15 -1.37 17.18
N TYR A 79 6.36 -1.22 16.65
CA TYR A 79 7.56 -1.90 17.12
C TYR A 79 7.84 -1.66 18.62
N PHE A 80 7.53 -0.47 19.14
CA PHE A 80 7.70 -0.17 20.57
C PHE A 80 6.61 -0.79 21.46
N ILE A 81 5.58 -1.40 20.86
CA ILE A 81 4.46 -2.04 21.54
C ILE A 81 4.58 -3.56 21.40
N ASP A 82 4.76 -4.03 20.16
CA ASP A 82 4.94 -5.43 19.79
C ASP A 82 5.93 -5.52 18.61
N ALA A 83 7.18 -5.81 18.93
CA ALA A 83 8.26 -5.89 17.95
C ALA A 83 8.13 -7.09 17.02
N GLU A 84 7.57 -8.21 17.49
CA GLU A 84 7.38 -9.43 16.69
C GLU A 84 6.28 -9.20 15.66
N ALA A 85 5.13 -8.64 16.08
CA ALA A 85 4.05 -8.31 15.16
C ALA A 85 4.48 -7.25 14.14
N ALA A 86 5.19 -6.20 14.55
CA ALA A 86 5.70 -5.19 13.62
C ALA A 86 6.67 -5.79 12.58
N ALA A 87 7.54 -6.72 13.00
CA ALA A 87 8.44 -7.43 12.08
C ALA A 87 7.67 -8.32 11.10
N SER A 88 6.62 -9.01 11.57
CA SER A 88 5.71 -9.80 10.73
C SER A 88 5.08 -8.95 9.63
N TYR A 89 4.53 -7.79 9.97
CA TYR A 89 3.97 -6.85 8.98
C TYR A 89 5.00 -6.41 7.93
N VAL A 90 6.23 -6.09 8.34
CA VAL A 90 7.31 -5.73 7.39
C VAL A 90 7.66 -6.89 6.48
N LEU A 91 7.64 -8.13 6.97
CA LEU A 91 7.87 -9.31 6.16
C LEU A 91 6.73 -9.53 5.16
N THR A 92 5.47 -9.41 5.59
CA THR A 92 4.30 -9.49 4.71
C THR A 92 4.36 -8.47 3.57
N TYR A 93 4.73 -7.21 3.87
CA TYR A 93 4.97 -6.21 2.83
C TYR A 93 6.00 -6.68 1.81
N ARG A 94 7.12 -7.24 2.28
CA ARG A 94 8.18 -7.72 1.39
C ARG A 94 7.75 -8.89 0.54
N GLU A 95 7.04 -9.85 1.11
CA GLU A 95 6.53 -11.02 0.37
C GLU A 95 5.58 -10.59 -0.75
N MET A 96 4.69 -9.63 -0.48
CA MET A 96 3.68 -9.18 -1.43
C MET A 96 4.19 -8.20 -2.49
N TRP A 97 5.11 -7.29 -2.13
CA TRP A 97 5.40 -6.10 -2.93
C TRP A 97 6.89 -5.80 -3.19
N ASP A 98 7.79 -6.25 -2.31
CA ASP A 98 9.24 -5.94 -2.35
C ASP A 98 10.08 -7.20 -2.64
N SER A 99 9.42 -8.30 -3.03
CA SER A 99 10.05 -9.55 -3.36
C SER A 99 10.62 -9.45 -4.76
N GLU A 100 11.81 -8.86 -4.84
CA GLU A 100 12.73 -9.13 -5.93
C GLU A 100 13.01 -10.64 -5.91
N GLU A 101 12.28 -11.41 -6.71
CA GLU A 101 12.82 -12.64 -7.26
C GLU A 101 13.99 -12.20 -8.13
N SER A 102 15.14 -12.02 -7.48
CA SER A 102 16.43 -11.87 -8.15
C SER A 102 16.50 -12.99 -9.17
N GLY A 103 16.29 -12.62 -10.44
CA GLY A 103 16.61 -13.47 -11.56
C GLY A 103 18.07 -13.86 -11.39
N LYS A 104 18.30 -15.05 -10.85
CA LYS A 104 19.57 -15.77 -10.96
C LYS A 104 19.80 -15.94 -12.46
N SER A 105 20.52 -14.99 -13.05
CA SER A 105 21.20 -15.13 -14.34
C SER A 105 22.59 -15.70 -14.10
#